data_AF-A0A5U9VJW0-F1
#
_entry.id   AF-A0A5U9VJW0-F1
#
_cell.length_a   1.000
_cell.length_b   1.000
_cell.length_c   1.000
_cell.angle_alpha   90.00
_cell.angle_beta   90.00
_cell.angle_gamma   90.00
#
_symmetry.space_group_name_H-M   'P 1'
#
loop_
_entity.id
_entity.type
_entity.pdbx_description
1 polymer ?
#
loop_
_entity_poly.entity_id
_entity_poly.type
_entity_poly.pdbx_seq_one_letter_code
_entity_poly.pdbx_strand_id
1 'polypeptide(L)' 'MRKHTAEQVNEFLQGYYFDNEANPRQKGTHFDIMKHGILSVRNALFYSKDTSASKDLKELNWMAKQLTDGVVPAPARITE' A
#
# COMPACT_ATOMS: atom_id res chain seq x y z
N MET A 1 5.91 3.58 -9.73
CA MET A 1 4.73 2.70 -9.94
C MET A 1 3.84 3.21 -11.05
N ARG A 2 3.21 2.31 -11.84
CA ARG A 2 2.13 2.69 -12.77
C ARG A 2 0.99 3.39 -12.03
N LYS A 3 0.36 4.36 -12.70
CA LYS A 3 -0.69 5.24 -12.15
C LYS A 3 -1.73 4.48 -11.33
N HIS A 4 -2.38 3.48 -11.93
CA HIS A 4 -3.45 2.72 -11.26
C HIS A 4 -2.99 2.04 -9.96
N THR A 5 -1.82 1.39 -9.96
CA THR A 5 -1.28 0.73 -8.77
C THR A 5 -0.88 1.74 -7.69
N ALA A 6 -0.27 2.86 -8.08
CA ALA A 6 0.10 3.93 -7.16
C ALA A 6 -1.14 4.58 -6.51
N GLU A 7 -2.20 4.82 -7.28
CA GLU A 7 -3.46 5.38 -6.78
C GLU A 7 -4.09 4.47 -5.74
N GLN A 8 -4.21 3.15 -6.01
CA GLN A 8 -4.75 2.19 -5.04
C GLN A 8 -3.96 2.18 -3.71
N VAL A 9 -2.62 2.19 -3.79
CA VAL A 9 -1.77 2.25 -2.58
C VAL A 9 -1.99 3.57 -1.83
N ASN A 10 -2.05 4.69 -2.55
CA ASN A 10 -2.21 6.01 -1.96
C ASN A 10 -3.59 6.20 -1.32
N GLU A 11 -4.64 5.59 -1.86
CA GLU A 11 -5.98 5.58 -1.25
C GLU A 11 -5.97 4.89 0.13
N PHE A 12 -5.30 3.73 0.26
CA PHE A 12 -5.15 3.08 1.57
C PHE A 12 -4.36 3.92 2.56
N LEU A 13 -3.28 4.59 2.10
CA LEU A 13 -2.50 5.49 2.94
C LEU A 13 -3.33 6.70 3.39
N GLN A 14 -4.09 7.32 2.48
CA GLN A 14 -4.98 8.43 2.80
C GLN A 14 -6.05 8.02 3.80
N GLY A 15 -6.70 6.86 3.60
CA GLY A 15 -7.66 6.30 4.53
C GLY A 15 -7.08 6.14 5.93
N TYR A 16 -5.86 5.58 6.05
CA TYR A 16 -5.16 5.47 7.33
C TYR A 16 -4.99 6.81 8.05
N TYR A 17 -4.56 7.86 7.35
CA TYR A 17 -4.37 9.17 7.97
C TYR A 17 -5.70 9.80 8.36
N PHE A 18 -6.70 9.75 7.47
CA PHE A 18 -8.04 10.26 7.73
C PHE A 18 -8.71 9.58 8.94
N ASP A 19 -8.67 8.25 8.99
CA ASP A 19 -9.27 7.49 10.08
C ASP A 19 -8.56 7.75 11.42
N ASN A 20 -7.24 8.01 11.40
CA ASN A 20 -6.51 8.39 12.61
C ASN A 20 -6.81 9.80 13.09
N GLU A 21 -7.07 10.74 12.18
CA GLU A 21 -7.55 12.07 12.54
C GLU A 21 -8.96 11.99 13.16
N ALA A 22 -9.83 11.16 12.59
CA ALA A 22 -11.19 10.96 13.08
C ALA A 22 -11.27 10.17 14.40
N ASN A 23 -10.46 9.12 14.56
CA ASN A 23 -10.44 8.26 15.74
C ASN A 23 -9.03 7.74 16.10
N PRO A 24 -8.21 8.55 16.80
CA PRO A 24 -6.83 8.17 17.11
C PRO A 24 -6.69 6.96 18.05
N ARG A 25 -7.77 6.55 18.74
CA ARG A 25 -7.76 5.39 19.65
C ARG A 25 -7.67 4.05 18.93
N GLN A 26 -8.04 4.01 17.64
CA GLN A 26 -8.05 2.79 16.82
C GLN A 26 -6.86 2.69 15.86
N LYS A 27 -5.77 3.41 16.15
CA LYS A 27 -4.57 3.46 15.28
C LYS A 27 -4.02 2.10 14.86
N GLY A 28 -4.07 1.09 15.75
CA GLY A 28 -3.69 -0.29 15.43
C GLY A 28 -4.61 -0.90 14.37
N THR A 29 -5.92 -0.81 14.56
CA THR A 29 -6.94 -1.28 13.60
C THR A 29 -6.80 -0.57 12.24
N HIS A 30 -6.63 0.76 12.23
CA HIS A 30 -6.44 1.51 10.99
C HIS A 30 -5.16 1.08 10.26
N PHE A 31 -4.08 0.84 11.00
CA PHE A 31 -2.83 0.33 10.42
C PHE A 31 -3.03 -1.04 9.79
N ASP A 32 -3.74 -1.96 10.47
CA ASP A 32 -4.00 -3.30 9.95
C ASP A 32 -4.87 -3.27 8.68
N ILE A 33 -5.91 -2.43 8.64
CA ILE A 33 -6.75 -2.23 7.45
C ILE A 33 -5.91 -1.76 6.25
N MET A 34 -5.12 -0.69 6.44
CA MET A 34 -4.23 -0.16 5.41
C MET A 34 -3.20 -1.22 4.94
N LYS A 35 -2.56 -1.90 5.90
CA LYS A 35 -1.60 -2.96 5.63
C LYS A 35 -2.20 -4.06 4.78
N HIS A 36 -3.38 -4.57 5.15
CA HIS A 36 -4.05 -5.63 4.40
C HIS A 36 -4.48 -5.15 3.01
N GLY A 37 -4.93 -3.90 2.86
CA GLY A 37 -5.24 -3.28 1.58
C GLY A 37 -4.04 -3.28 0.61
N ILE A 38 -2.89 -2.76 1.07
CA ILE A 38 -1.66 -2.70 0.27
C ILE A 38 -1.15 -4.11 -0.07
N LEU A 39 -1.20 -5.06 0.88
CA LEU A 39 -0.84 -6.45 0.63
C LEU A 39 -1.77 -7.13 -0.40
N SER A 40 -3.05 -6.76 -0.41
CA SER A 40 -4.01 -7.24 -1.41
C SER A 40 -3.63 -6.75 -2.82
N VAL A 41 -3.30 -5.47 -2.99
CA VAL A 41 -2.80 -4.90 -4.26
C VAL A 41 -1.54 -5.64 -4.72
N ARG A 42 -0.57 -5.83 -3.82
CA ARG A 42 0.65 -6.60 -4.08
C ARG A 42 0.35 -8.02 -4.55
N ASN A 43 -0.57 -8.71 -3.90
CA ASN A 43 -0.90 -10.10 -4.22
C ASN A 43 -1.64 -10.20 -5.56
N ALA A 44 -2.61 -9.31 -5.80
CA ALA A 44 -3.32 -9.24 -7.09
C ALA A 44 -2.33 -9.05 -8.25
N LEU A 45 -1.35 -8.15 -8.08
CA LEU A 45 -0.32 -7.93 -9.08
C LEU A 45 0.64 -9.11 -9.22
N PHE A 46 1.01 -9.77 -8.13
CA PHE A 46 1.84 -10.97 -8.17
C PHE A 46 1.17 -12.11 -8.97
N TYR A 47 -0.15 -12.28 -8.83
CA TYR A 47 -0.90 -13.33 -9.52
C TYR A 47 -1.34 -12.98 -10.95
N SER A 48 -1.25 -11.71 -11.37
CA SER A 48 -1.75 -11.27 -12.69
C SER A 48 -0.93 -11.80 -13.88
N LYS A 49 0.25 -12.40 -13.65
CA LYS A 49 1.23 -12.80 -14.67
C LYS A 49 1.70 -11.65 -15.58
N ASP A 50 1.42 -10.41 -15.21
CA ASP A 50 1.86 -9.22 -15.93
C ASP A 50 3.36 -9.01 -15.73
N THR A 51 4.18 -9.50 -16.66
CA THR A 51 5.64 -9.38 -16.61
C THR A 51 6.12 -7.93 -16.73
N SER A 52 5.29 -7.04 -17.30
CA SER A 52 5.59 -5.60 -17.38
C SER A 52 5.48 -4.91 -16.02
N ALA A 53 4.80 -5.53 -15.06
CA ALA A 53 4.59 -5.01 -13.71
C ALA A 53 5.74 -5.28 -12.73
N SER A 54 6.86 -5.84 -13.19
CA SER A 54 7.98 -6.26 -12.33
C SER A 54 8.54 -5.12 -11.45
N LYS A 55 8.57 -3.89 -11.97
CA LYS A 55 8.99 -2.69 -11.20
C LYS A 55 8.00 -2.36 -10.09
N ASP A 56 6.71 -2.35 -10.39
CA ASP A 56 5.64 -2.10 -9.42
C ASP A 56 5.67 -3.16 -8.31
N LEU A 57 5.82 -4.44 -8.68
CA LEU A 57 5.91 -5.53 -7.72
C LEU A 57 7.14 -5.41 -6.80
N LYS A 58 8.27 -4.92 -7.32
CA LYS A 58 9.47 -4.65 -6.51
C LYS A 58 9.21 -3.55 -5.47
N GLU A 59 8.57 -2.45 -5.88
CA GLU A 59 8.17 -1.37 -4.96
C GLU A 59 7.16 -1.87 -3.91
N LEU A 60 6.15 -2.63 -4.32
CA LEU A 60 5.15 -3.21 -3.43
C LEU A 60 5.74 -4.21 -2.44
N ASN A 61 6.71 -5.03 -2.86
CA ASN A 61 7.42 -5.92 -1.94
C ASN A 61 8.23 -5.12 -0.90
N TRP A 62 8.81 -4.00 -1.29
CA TRP A 62 9.50 -3.10 -0.35
C TRP A 62 8.55 -2.45 0.65
N MET A 63 7.36 -2.03 0.19
CA MET A 63 6.30 -1.54 1.07
C MET A 63 5.79 -2.63 2.02
N ALA A 64 5.58 -3.85 1.51
CA ALA A 64 5.15 -5.00 2.32
C ALA A 64 6.14 -5.31 3.46
N LYS A 65 7.45 -5.17 3.20
CA LYS A 65 8.48 -5.31 4.24
C LYS A 65 8.31 -4.24 5.32
N GLN A 66 8.22 -2.97 4.95
CA GLN A 66 8.00 -1.87 5.90
C GLN A 66 6.75 -2.11 6.76
N LEU A 67 5.64 -2.52 6.16
CA LEU A 67 4.40 -2.83 6.86
C LEU A 67 4.51 -4.04 7.81
N THR A 68 5.38 -5.00 7.49
CA THR A 68 5.68 -6.13 8.36
C THR A 68 6.48 -5.68 9.58
N ASP A 69 7.38 -4.72 9.37
CA ASP A 69 8.19 -4.07 10.41
C ASP A 69 7.41 -3.01 11.22
N GLY A 70 6.11 -2.83 10.94
CA GLY A 70 5.25 -1.85 11.64
C GLY A 70 5.43 -0.40 11.16
N VAL A 71 6.09 -0.18 10.02
CA VAL A 71 6.38 1.13 9.45
C VAL A 71 5.35 1.48 8.38
N VAL A 72 4.80 2.70 8.45
CA VAL A 72 3.92 3.25 7.40
C VAL A 72 4.79 3.70 6.22
N PRO A 73 4.62 3.15 5.01
CA PRO A 73 5.42 3.54 3.86
C PRO A 73 5.06 4.95 3.38
N ALA A 74 6.01 5.61 2.71
CA ALA A 74 5.74 6.87 2.03
C ALA A 74 4.77 6.66 0.85
N PRO A 75 4.03 7.72 0.43
CA PRO A 75 3.17 7.67 -0.74
C PRO A 75 3.88 7.14 -2.00
N ALA A 76 3.18 6.29 -2.73
CA ALA A 76 3.60 5.76 -4.01
C ALA A 76 3.81 6.90 -5.01
N ARG A 77 5.00 6.95 -5.64
CA ARG A 77 5.26 7.88 -6.75
C ARG A 77 4.73 7.29 -8.04
N ILE A 78 3.88 8.04 -8.72
CA ILE A 78 3.43 7.74 -10.07
C ILE A 78 4.62 7.96 -11.00
N THR A 79 4.99 6.92 -11.74
CA THR A 79 5.98 6.99 -12.82
C THR A 79 5.22 6.98 -14.14
N GLU A 80 5.44 8.01 -14.96
CA GLU A 80 4.93 8.09 -16.34
C GLU A 80 5.49 6.95 -17.22
#